data_AF-A0A8H5C9C2-F1
#
_entry.id   AF-A0A8H5C9C2-F1
#
_cell.length_a   1.000
_cell.length_b   1.000
_cell.length_c   1.000
_cell.angle_alpha   90.00
_cell.angle_beta   90.00
_cell.angle_gamma   90.00
#
_symmetry.space_group_name_H-M   'P 1'
#
loop_
_entity.id
_entity.type
_entity.pdbx_description
1 polymer ?
#
loop_
_entity_poly.entity_id
_entity_poly.type
_entity_poly.pdbx_seq_one_letter_code
_entity_poly.pdbx_strand_id
1 'polypeptide(L)'
;MTRPIIIVTGANGGLGYGICQRLLVQLSTPSPPDALPQPFEEALPPREEGKAMPKYTGATVIMACRSVARAEKARGELLKWFDAHLRKRIAKGGVDKAAEEFRKNLVVEVEYLDLASTKSVFDFAARIRSRYTYISHLMCNAGLASFTGIDWALAIKQLLASPMQAVTAPLFYSQHQGELSIDGLGWVWQCNFFGHFALFRELENLLAASSPSSNAISVSASPPSSAVKAGDIEGLGAGRVVWCSSIEASPAFYDPADWQLKNTTHSYESSKYQIDIVATTLDRLSTHPTISADSEPKSSNPTNASRNGSGRVRHFVSQPGVVNTNVANALIGPFFDMIKICLFYLARWLGSPNHPISPYKGALAATHLALVPLACLALLTSAPPPPPSSSQSKAKSKASASSEGKGGNSSSKSSKGYPRVPPVRFGSETDRWGEERVGLSPVKAWLANEEEGRRLVLACDALLRKCKEEEGRGWVGENASERM
;
A
#
# COMPACT_ATOMS: atom_id res chain seq x y z
N MET A 1 -24.64 11.29 -4.55
CA MET A 1 -23.73 11.27 -5.72
C MET A 1 -22.33 10.96 -5.22
N THR A 2 -21.96 9.69 -5.08
CA THR A 2 -20.71 9.30 -4.42
C THR A 2 -19.49 9.78 -5.21
N ARG A 3 -18.59 10.56 -4.59
CA ARG A 3 -17.38 11.11 -5.24
C ARG A 3 -16.13 10.86 -4.38
N PRO A 4 -15.29 9.87 -4.71
CA PRO A 4 -14.08 9.62 -3.95
C PRO A 4 -13.02 10.70 -4.25
N ILE A 5 -12.26 11.08 -3.22
CA ILE A 5 -11.02 11.85 -3.35
C ILE A 5 -9.86 10.90 -3.03
N ILE A 6 -9.06 10.61 -4.05
CA ILE A 6 -8.04 9.56 -4.05
C ILE A 6 -6.68 10.19 -4.25
N ILE A 7 -5.79 10.04 -3.27
CA ILE A 7 -4.39 10.46 -3.39
C ILE A 7 -3.56 9.26 -3.84
N VAL A 8 -2.80 9.41 -4.93
CA VAL A 8 -1.86 8.39 -5.41
C VAL A 8 -0.44 8.96 -5.41
N THR A 9 0.42 8.40 -4.55
CA THR A 9 1.83 8.83 -4.49
C THR A 9 2.64 8.21 -5.63
N GLY A 10 3.55 8.98 -6.24
CA GLY A 10 4.41 8.48 -7.31
C GLY A 10 3.64 8.10 -8.59
N ALA A 11 2.66 8.91 -8.97
CA ALA A 11 1.71 8.61 -10.03
C ALA A 11 2.13 9.07 -11.44
N ASN A 12 3.31 9.68 -11.61
CA ASN A 12 3.76 10.23 -12.90
C ASN A 12 4.39 9.18 -13.85
N GLY A 13 4.33 7.90 -13.52
CA GLY A 13 4.83 6.79 -14.34
C GLY A 13 4.69 5.44 -13.62
N GLY A 14 5.08 4.36 -14.30
CA GLY A 14 5.10 3.01 -13.73
C GLY A 14 3.77 2.59 -13.10
N LEU A 15 3.85 1.88 -11.96
CA LEU A 15 2.69 1.33 -11.27
C LEU A 15 1.69 2.40 -10.81
N GLY A 16 2.15 3.53 -10.27
CA GLY A 16 1.28 4.61 -9.80
C GLY A 16 0.42 5.20 -10.91
N TYR A 17 1.00 5.35 -12.10
CA TYR A 17 0.24 5.74 -13.29
C TYR A 17 -0.78 4.66 -13.71
N GLY A 18 -0.39 3.38 -13.64
CA GLY A 18 -1.28 2.24 -13.86
C GLY A 18 -2.46 2.20 -12.87
N ILE A 19 -2.24 2.55 -11.60
CA ILE A 19 -3.30 2.71 -10.58
C ILE A 19 -4.27 3.81 -11.01
N CYS A 20 -3.76 4.99 -11.42
CA CYS A 20 -4.63 6.06 -11.91
C CYS A 20 -5.45 5.61 -13.13
N GLN A 21 -4.83 4.99 -14.14
CA GLN A 21 -5.53 4.47 -15.32
C GLN A 21 -6.65 3.50 -14.93
N ARG A 22 -6.33 2.53 -14.08
CA ARG A 22 -7.28 1.49 -13.68
C ARG A 22 -8.42 2.08 -12.84
N LEU A 23 -8.13 2.98 -11.88
CA LEU A 23 -9.17 3.69 -11.12
C LEU A 23 -10.17 4.42 -12.02
N LEU A 24 -9.72 5.13 -13.06
CA LEU A 24 -10.63 5.83 -13.97
C LEU A 24 -11.56 4.87 -14.71
N VAL A 25 -11.04 3.72 -15.17
CA VAL A 25 -11.84 2.68 -15.83
C VAL A 25 -12.85 2.07 -14.85
N GLN A 26 -12.42 1.72 -13.65
CA GLN A 26 -13.29 1.08 -12.66
C GLN A 26 -14.39 2.04 -12.17
N LEU A 27 -14.03 3.26 -11.78
CA LEU A 27 -14.98 4.23 -11.22
C LEU A 27 -16.01 4.73 -12.27
N SER A 28 -15.67 4.69 -13.56
CA SER A 28 -16.61 4.99 -14.65
C SER A 28 -17.47 3.80 -15.09
N THR A 29 -17.35 2.66 -14.40
CA THR A 29 -18.11 1.45 -14.71
C THR A 29 -19.18 1.22 -13.63
N PRO A 30 -20.48 1.10 -13.99
CA PRO A 30 -21.55 0.91 -13.01
C PRO A 30 -21.39 -0.30 -12.09
N SER A 31 -20.76 -1.37 -12.59
CA SER A 31 -20.37 -2.55 -11.83
C SER A 31 -18.88 -2.83 -12.09
N PRO A 32 -17.97 -2.15 -11.39
CA PRO A 32 -16.54 -2.27 -11.62
C PRO A 32 -16.06 -3.70 -11.34
N PRO A 33 -15.43 -4.39 -12.30
CA PRO A 33 -14.90 -5.73 -12.07
C PRO A 33 -13.94 -5.83 -10.88
N ASP A 34 -13.09 -4.81 -10.67
CA ASP A 34 -12.14 -4.82 -9.55
C ASP A 34 -12.83 -4.71 -8.19
N ALA A 35 -14.08 -4.23 -8.15
CA ALA A 35 -14.82 -4.06 -6.92
C ALA A 35 -15.70 -5.28 -6.59
N LEU A 36 -15.73 -6.28 -7.48
CA LEU A 36 -16.42 -7.54 -7.24
C LEU A 36 -15.64 -8.41 -6.24
N PRO A 37 -16.35 -9.15 -5.37
CA PRO A 37 -15.72 -10.15 -4.52
C PRO A 37 -14.96 -11.18 -5.34
N GLN A 38 -13.83 -11.63 -4.81
CA GLN A 38 -13.03 -12.71 -5.38
C GLN A 38 -13.51 -14.08 -4.87
N PRO A 39 -13.16 -15.20 -5.52
CA PRO A 39 -13.62 -16.53 -5.09
C PRO A 39 -13.30 -16.87 -3.62
N PHE A 40 -12.20 -16.34 -3.08
CA PHE A 40 -11.84 -16.54 -1.67
C PHE A 40 -12.67 -15.69 -0.70
N GLU A 41 -13.34 -14.63 -1.17
CA GLU A 41 -14.26 -13.79 -0.40
C GLU A 41 -15.69 -14.37 -0.42
N GLU A 42 -16.10 -14.95 -1.55
CA GLU A 42 -17.41 -15.61 -1.71
C GLU A 42 -17.55 -16.87 -0.84
N ALA A 43 -16.43 -17.52 -0.51
CA ALA A 43 -16.40 -18.69 0.35
C ALA A 43 -16.73 -18.37 1.83
N LEU A 44 -16.88 -17.09 2.19
CA LEU A 44 -17.14 -16.65 3.57
C LEU A 44 -18.65 -16.55 3.83
N PRO A 45 -19.13 -16.83 5.06
CA PRO A 45 -20.55 -16.85 5.36
C PRO A 45 -21.20 -15.49 5.04
N PRO A 46 -22.36 -15.48 4.37
CA PRO A 46 -22.99 -14.24 3.92
C PRO A 46 -23.37 -13.36 5.12
N ARG A 47 -22.93 -12.10 5.10
CA ARG A 47 -23.57 -11.04 5.90
C ARG A 47 -24.63 -10.34 5.06
N GLU A 48 -25.75 -10.03 5.69
CA GLU A 48 -26.89 -9.30 5.12
C GLU A 48 -26.57 -7.81 4.82
N GLU A 49 -25.42 -7.31 5.27
CA GLU A 49 -25.05 -5.90 5.13
C GLU A 49 -24.33 -5.60 3.79
N GLY A 50 -24.95 -4.72 2.99
CA GLY A 50 -24.22 -3.86 2.05
C GLY A 50 -23.86 -4.44 0.67
N LYS A 51 -24.74 -5.24 0.04
CA LYS A 51 -24.54 -5.76 -1.33
C LYS A 51 -24.57 -4.70 -2.44
N ALA A 52 -25.07 -3.49 -2.17
CA ALA A 52 -25.18 -2.45 -3.18
C ALA A 52 -23.83 -1.72 -3.33
N MET A 53 -23.17 -1.97 -4.45
CA MET A 53 -21.94 -1.29 -4.84
C MET A 53 -22.22 0.21 -5.03
N PRO A 54 -21.38 1.10 -4.46
CA PRO A 54 -21.57 2.53 -4.65
C PRO A 54 -21.44 2.88 -6.13
N LYS A 55 -22.40 3.66 -6.64
CA LYS A 55 -22.35 4.23 -7.98
C LYS A 55 -21.61 5.55 -7.92
N TYR A 56 -20.44 5.60 -8.56
CA TYR A 56 -19.63 6.81 -8.62
C TYR A 56 -20.08 7.70 -9.77
N THR A 57 -20.41 8.95 -9.47
CA THR A 57 -20.81 9.93 -10.48
C THR A 57 -19.67 10.85 -10.89
N GLY A 58 -18.48 10.68 -10.30
CA GLY A 58 -17.26 11.43 -10.55
C GLY A 58 -16.17 11.02 -9.57
N ALA A 59 -14.98 11.61 -9.69
CA ALA A 59 -13.88 11.39 -8.74
C ALA A 59 -12.91 12.57 -8.76
N THR A 60 -12.16 12.75 -7.69
CA THR A 60 -10.96 13.59 -7.66
C THR A 60 -9.74 12.69 -7.46
N VAL A 61 -8.83 12.65 -8.43
CA VAL A 61 -7.58 11.88 -8.35
C VAL A 61 -6.41 12.85 -8.23
N ILE A 62 -5.70 12.81 -7.12
CA ILE A 62 -4.54 13.67 -6.83
C ILE A 62 -3.27 12.86 -7.09
N MET A 63 -2.57 13.21 -8.17
CA MET A 63 -1.27 12.66 -8.55
C MET A 63 -0.17 13.35 -7.74
N ALA A 64 0.17 12.80 -6.58
CA ALA A 64 1.17 13.37 -5.67
C ALA A 64 2.59 12.92 -6.08
N CYS A 65 3.39 13.84 -6.63
CA CYS A 65 4.65 13.50 -7.30
C CYS A 65 5.77 14.50 -6.97
N ARG A 66 7.00 13.99 -6.87
CA ARG A 66 8.21 14.83 -6.68
C ARG A 66 8.49 15.76 -7.87
N SER A 67 8.18 15.30 -9.09
CA SER A 67 8.40 16.08 -10.32
C SER A 67 7.06 16.53 -10.89
N VAL A 68 6.67 17.76 -10.56
CA VAL A 68 5.41 18.36 -11.03
C VAL A 68 5.34 18.39 -12.55
N ALA A 69 6.42 18.81 -13.23
CA ALA A 69 6.45 18.86 -14.70
C ALA A 69 6.18 17.49 -15.36
N ARG A 70 6.80 16.41 -14.85
CA ARG A 70 6.54 15.05 -15.36
C ARG A 70 5.12 14.57 -15.03
N ALA A 71 4.62 14.91 -13.85
CA ALA A 71 3.26 14.57 -13.43
C ALA A 71 2.20 15.30 -14.26
N GLU A 72 2.43 16.56 -14.61
CA GLU A 72 1.58 17.36 -15.49
C GLU A 72 1.50 16.76 -16.91
N LYS A 73 2.66 16.37 -17.46
CA LYS A 73 2.70 15.63 -18.73
C LYS A 73 1.91 14.33 -18.64
N ALA A 74 2.16 13.52 -17.60
CA ALA A 74 1.48 12.26 -17.38
C ALA A 74 -0.04 12.46 -17.21
N ARG A 75 -0.49 13.49 -16.48
CA ARG A 75 -1.91 13.84 -16.34
C ARG A 75 -2.55 14.08 -17.71
N GLY A 76 -1.90 14.87 -18.56
CA GLY A 76 -2.38 15.14 -19.92
C GLY A 76 -2.51 13.87 -20.76
N GLU A 77 -1.54 12.96 -20.66
CA GLU A 77 -1.56 11.66 -21.33
C GLU A 77 -2.67 10.74 -20.77
N LEU A 78 -2.88 10.75 -19.46
CA LEU A 78 -3.90 9.97 -18.76
C LEU A 78 -5.31 10.36 -19.22
N LEU A 79 -5.60 11.66 -19.25
CA LEU A 79 -6.90 12.17 -19.68
C LEU A 79 -7.15 11.86 -21.16
N LYS A 80 -6.16 12.09 -22.03
CA LYS A 80 -6.26 11.72 -23.46
C LYS A 80 -6.49 10.23 -23.66
N TRP A 81 -5.77 9.39 -22.93
CA TRP A 81 -5.92 7.94 -22.95
C TRP A 81 -7.31 7.52 -22.48
N PHE A 82 -7.81 8.11 -21.39
CA PHE A 82 -9.13 7.81 -20.84
C PHE A 82 -10.25 8.24 -21.78
N ASP A 83 -10.16 9.42 -22.41
CA ASP A 83 -11.12 9.87 -23.42
C ASP A 83 -11.14 8.95 -24.65
N ALA A 84 -9.99 8.40 -25.05
CA ALA A 84 -9.92 7.38 -26.10
C ALA A 84 -10.54 6.04 -25.65
N HIS A 85 -10.36 5.65 -24.38
CA HIS A 85 -10.98 4.46 -23.80
C HIS A 85 -12.51 4.57 -23.80
N LEU A 86 -13.06 5.70 -23.33
CA LEU A 86 -14.51 5.93 -23.31
C LEU A 86 -15.12 5.91 -24.71
N ARG A 87 -14.48 6.55 -25.70
CA ARG A 87 -14.93 6.49 -27.10
C ARG A 87 -14.99 5.06 -27.64
N LYS A 88 -13.98 4.23 -27.34
CA LYS A 88 -13.97 2.81 -27.75
C LYS A 88 -15.07 2.01 -27.06
N ARG A 89 -15.36 2.29 -25.79
CA ARG A 89 -16.45 1.65 -25.03
C ARG A 89 -17.82 2.00 -25.62
N ILE A 90 -18.07 3.29 -25.87
CA ILE A 90 -19.30 3.80 -26.51
C ILE A 90 -19.48 3.19 -27.91
N ALA A 91 -18.42 3.15 -28.71
CA ALA A 91 -18.48 2.55 -30.05
C ALA A 91 -18.86 1.05 -30.05
N LYS A 92 -18.57 0.32 -28.96
CA LYS A 92 -18.91 -1.11 -28.82
C LYS A 92 -20.29 -1.35 -28.21
N GLY A 93 -20.76 -0.47 -27.32
CA GLY A 93 -21.94 -0.70 -26.47
C GLY A 93 -23.08 0.31 -26.62
N GLY A 94 -22.94 1.33 -27.47
CA GLY A 94 -23.91 2.41 -27.60
C GLY A 94 -23.71 3.50 -26.54
N VAL A 95 -24.81 4.14 -26.12
CA VAL A 95 -24.77 5.30 -25.20
C VAL A 95 -24.39 4.87 -23.78
N ASP A 96 -23.35 5.47 -23.20
CA ASP A 96 -22.90 5.22 -21.83
C ASP A 96 -23.02 6.49 -20.96
N LYS A 97 -24.27 6.83 -20.61
CA LYS A 97 -24.57 8.05 -19.83
C LYS A 97 -23.82 8.11 -18.50
N ALA A 98 -23.61 6.95 -17.86
CA ALA A 98 -22.91 6.88 -16.58
C ALA A 98 -21.42 7.24 -16.74
N ALA A 99 -20.76 6.73 -17.78
CA ALA A 99 -19.37 7.06 -18.06
C ALA A 99 -19.21 8.52 -18.51
N GLU A 100 -20.15 9.06 -19.29
CA GLU A 100 -20.19 10.47 -19.67
C GLU A 100 -20.36 11.40 -18.46
N GLU A 101 -21.30 11.08 -17.56
CA GLU A 101 -21.50 11.80 -16.30
C GLU A 101 -20.25 11.74 -15.42
N PHE A 102 -19.68 10.55 -15.24
CA PHE A 102 -18.42 10.38 -14.50
C PHE A 102 -17.32 11.26 -15.06
N ARG A 103 -17.13 11.25 -16.39
CA ARG A 103 -16.08 12.02 -17.05
C ARG A 103 -16.27 13.53 -16.91
N LYS A 104 -17.52 14.01 -16.93
CA LYS A 104 -17.86 15.43 -16.69
C LYS A 104 -17.49 15.88 -15.28
N ASN A 105 -17.60 14.97 -14.31
CA ASN A 105 -17.32 15.22 -12.91
C ASN A 105 -15.92 14.74 -12.46
N LEU A 106 -15.08 14.27 -13.38
CA LEU A 106 -13.73 13.82 -13.10
C LEU A 106 -12.78 15.02 -12.97
N VAL A 107 -12.08 15.10 -11.84
CA VAL A 107 -10.97 16.01 -11.61
C VAL A 107 -9.70 15.20 -11.43
N VAL A 108 -8.64 15.53 -12.18
CA VAL A 108 -7.30 14.98 -11.95
C VAL A 108 -6.36 16.14 -11.65
N GLU A 109 -5.73 16.12 -10.49
CA GLU A 109 -4.84 17.19 -10.02
C GLU A 109 -3.42 16.66 -9.87
N VAL A 110 -2.46 17.58 -9.97
CA VAL A 110 -1.06 17.30 -9.67
C VAL A 110 -0.66 18.12 -8.45
N GLU A 111 0.00 17.47 -7.50
CA GLU A 111 0.50 18.12 -6.30
C GLU A 111 1.95 17.70 -6.05
N TYR A 112 2.77 18.65 -5.62
CA TYR A 112 4.15 18.36 -5.24
C TYR A 112 4.19 17.59 -3.93
N LEU A 113 4.88 16.45 -3.95
CA LEU A 113 5.18 15.64 -2.77
C LEU A 113 6.52 14.94 -2.96
N ASP A 114 7.46 15.20 -2.06
CA ASP A 114 8.72 14.45 -1.95
C ASP A 114 8.76 13.71 -0.62
N LEU A 115 8.64 12.39 -0.67
CA LEU A 115 8.63 11.55 0.53
C LEU A 115 10.00 11.51 1.22
N ALA A 116 11.08 11.92 0.54
CA ALA A 116 12.41 12.05 1.12
C ALA A 116 12.59 13.31 2.01
N SER A 117 11.51 14.10 2.20
CA SER A 117 11.50 15.32 3.01
C SER A 117 10.28 15.35 3.92
N THR A 118 10.48 15.36 5.24
CA THR A 118 9.37 15.47 6.21
C THR A 118 8.62 16.80 6.06
N LYS A 119 9.36 17.89 5.82
CA LYS A 119 8.79 19.19 5.45
C LYS A 119 7.84 19.11 4.25
N SER A 120 8.27 18.47 3.16
CA SER A 120 7.47 18.32 1.95
C SER A 120 6.17 17.55 2.23
N VAL A 121 6.24 16.52 3.07
CA VAL A 121 5.06 15.77 3.55
C VAL A 121 4.09 16.67 4.33
N PHE A 122 4.59 17.48 5.26
CA PHE A 122 3.75 18.39 6.06
C PHE A 122 3.13 19.48 5.22
N ASP A 123 3.89 20.11 4.33
CA ASP A 123 3.41 21.14 3.41
C ASP A 123 2.33 20.58 2.47
N PHE A 124 2.53 19.37 1.93
CA PHE A 124 1.52 18.68 1.13
C PHE A 124 0.25 18.44 1.94
N ALA A 125 0.36 17.88 3.15
CA ALA A 125 -0.81 17.61 3.96
C ALA A 125 -1.57 18.88 4.37
N ALA A 126 -0.86 19.98 4.64
CA ALA A 126 -1.48 21.29 4.88
C ALA A 126 -2.25 21.80 3.67
N ARG A 127 -1.70 21.65 2.44
CA ARG A 127 -2.42 21.97 1.19
C ARG A 127 -3.65 21.10 0.98
N ILE A 128 -3.60 19.81 1.33
CA ILE A 128 -4.78 18.94 1.22
C ILE A 128 -5.85 19.33 2.24
N ARG A 129 -5.47 19.54 3.52
CA ARG A 129 -6.40 19.93 4.60
C ARG A 129 -7.08 21.28 4.37
N SER A 130 -6.41 22.21 3.71
CA SER A 130 -7.02 23.51 3.37
C SER A 130 -8.02 23.44 2.22
N ARG A 131 -7.94 22.42 1.35
CA ARG A 131 -8.78 22.29 0.15
C ARG A 131 -9.91 21.28 0.29
N TYR A 132 -9.76 20.28 1.15
CA TYR A 132 -10.67 19.15 1.23
C TYR A 132 -11.12 18.88 2.67
N THR A 133 -12.40 18.57 2.84
CA THR A 133 -12.98 18.21 4.15
C THR A 133 -12.95 16.71 4.42
N TYR A 134 -12.70 15.89 3.39
CA TYR A 134 -12.45 14.46 3.50
C TYR A 134 -11.49 14.01 2.40
N ILE A 135 -10.87 12.85 2.60
CA ILE A 135 -10.31 12.04 1.52
C ILE A 135 -10.78 10.61 1.72
N SER A 136 -11.06 9.87 0.64
CA SER A 136 -11.54 8.50 0.79
C SER A 136 -10.43 7.48 0.71
N HIS A 137 -9.37 7.77 -0.05
CA HIS A 137 -8.29 6.82 -0.29
C HIS A 137 -6.91 7.50 -0.28
N LEU A 138 -5.97 6.85 0.38
CA LEU A 138 -4.54 7.14 0.27
C LEU A 138 -3.82 5.90 -0.28
N MET A 139 -3.33 6.00 -1.51
CA MET A 139 -2.58 4.94 -2.20
C MET A 139 -1.08 5.21 -2.02
N CYS A 140 -0.49 4.59 -1.00
CA CYS A 140 0.94 4.65 -0.68
C CYS A 140 1.74 3.77 -1.65
N ASN A 141 1.88 4.25 -2.90
CA ASN A 141 2.50 3.53 -4.00
C ASN A 141 3.98 3.88 -4.21
N ALA A 142 4.34 5.15 -4.05
CA ALA A 142 5.69 5.64 -4.33
C ALA A 142 6.75 4.79 -3.61
N GLY A 143 7.84 4.51 -4.29
CA GLY A 143 8.95 3.80 -3.70
C GLY A 143 10.12 3.74 -4.64
N LEU A 144 11.27 3.44 -4.06
CA LEU A 144 12.53 3.31 -4.77
C LEU A 144 13.34 2.18 -4.15
N ALA A 145 14.25 1.66 -4.95
CA ALA A 145 15.35 0.82 -4.51
C ALA A 145 16.64 1.51 -4.93
N SER A 146 17.67 1.47 -4.08
CA SER A 146 18.95 2.11 -4.37
C SER A 146 19.96 1.06 -4.78
N PHE A 147 19.96 0.70 -6.06
CA PHE A 147 20.80 -0.38 -6.55
C PHE A 147 22.19 0.11 -6.99
N THR A 148 23.24 -0.60 -6.59
CA THR A 148 24.63 -0.37 -7.00
C THR A 148 25.04 -1.22 -8.21
N GLY A 149 24.43 -2.40 -8.38
CA GLY A 149 24.82 -3.33 -9.43
C GLY A 149 24.16 -4.70 -9.33
N ILE A 150 24.67 -5.63 -10.14
CA ILE A 150 24.27 -7.03 -10.17
C ILE A 150 25.46 -7.89 -9.75
N ASP A 151 25.28 -8.75 -8.75
CA ASP A 151 26.20 -9.85 -8.45
C ASP A 151 26.00 -10.95 -9.49
N TRP A 152 26.83 -10.96 -10.53
CA TRP A 152 26.70 -11.91 -11.64
C TRP A 152 26.93 -13.37 -11.22
N ALA A 153 27.79 -13.63 -10.23
CA ALA A 153 28.03 -14.98 -9.75
C ALA A 153 26.78 -15.53 -9.04
N LEU A 154 26.17 -14.71 -8.17
CA LEU A 154 24.92 -15.04 -7.52
C LEU A 154 23.76 -15.12 -8.51
N ALA A 155 23.73 -14.25 -9.53
CA ALA A 155 22.71 -14.27 -10.58
C ALA A 155 22.74 -15.58 -11.37
N ILE A 156 23.91 -16.00 -11.84
CA ILE A 156 24.08 -17.28 -12.54
C ILE A 156 23.70 -18.45 -11.62
N LYS A 157 24.18 -18.43 -10.37
CA LYS A 157 23.86 -19.48 -9.39
C LYS A 157 22.35 -19.59 -9.14
N GLN A 158 21.67 -18.47 -8.91
CA GLN A 158 20.24 -18.44 -8.65
C GLN A 158 19.44 -18.84 -9.90
N LEU A 159 19.85 -18.39 -11.09
CA LEU A 159 19.20 -18.75 -12.35
C LEU A 159 19.28 -20.25 -12.63
N LEU A 160 20.43 -20.89 -12.36
CA LEU A 160 20.60 -22.34 -12.53
C LEU A 160 19.86 -23.15 -11.46
N ALA A 161 19.90 -22.70 -10.20
CA ALA A 161 19.31 -23.44 -9.08
C ALA A 161 17.78 -23.25 -8.96
N SER A 162 17.27 -22.08 -9.31
CA SER A 162 15.87 -21.68 -9.11
C SER A 162 15.46 -20.59 -10.10
N PRO A 163 15.36 -20.92 -11.41
CA PRO A 163 15.14 -19.93 -12.48
C PRO A 163 13.86 -19.11 -12.29
N MET A 164 12.79 -19.74 -11.82
CA MET A 164 11.53 -19.05 -11.53
C MET A 164 11.70 -18.02 -10.40
N GLN A 165 12.45 -18.36 -9.36
CA GLN A 165 12.70 -17.44 -8.26
C GLN A 165 13.60 -16.28 -8.72
N ALA A 166 14.61 -16.56 -9.54
CA ALA A 166 15.52 -15.53 -10.07
C ALA A 166 14.80 -14.42 -10.83
N VAL A 167 13.72 -14.75 -11.56
CA VAL A 167 12.93 -13.75 -12.32
C VAL A 167 11.75 -13.17 -11.52
N THR A 168 11.42 -13.75 -10.36
CA THR A 168 10.31 -13.29 -9.49
C THR A 168 10.78 -12.44 -8.31
N ALA A 169 11.87 -12.87 -7.66
CA ALA A 169 12.45 -12.28 -6.45
C ALA A 169 13.98 -12.48 -6.51
N PRO A 170 14.68 -11.68 -7.35
CA PRO A 170 16.11 -11.79 -7.55
C PRO A 170 16.89 -11.45 -6.27
N LEU A 171 17.85 -12.29 -5.90
CA LEU A 171 18.71 -12.09 -4.73
C LEU A 171 20.03 -11.38 -5.07
N PHE A 172 20.28 -11.15 -6.36
CA PHE A 172 21.56 -10.70 -6.89
C PHE A 172 21.64 -9.20 -7.14
N TYR A 173 20.64 -8.41 -6.74
CA TYR A 173 20.74 -6.97 -6.77
C TYR A 173 21.52 -6.46 -5.55
N SER A 174 22.63 -5.80 -5.80
CA SER A 174 23.39 -5.09 -4.78
C SER A 174 22.79 -3.72 -4.57
N GLN A 175 22.78 -3.24 -3.31
CA GLN A 175 22.21 -1.94 -2.94
C GLN A 175 23.25 -1.04 -2.27
N HIS A 176 23.04 0.28 -2.37
CA HIS A 176 23.80 1.25 -1.60
C HIS A 176 23.46 1.07 -0.11
N GLN A 177 24.49 1.23 0.73
CA GLN A 177 24.39 1.15 2.18
C GLN A 177 24.62 2.56 2.77
N GLY A 178 23.96 2.91 3.88
CA GLY A 178 24.27 4.17 4.57
C GLY A 178 23.62 5.42 3.99
N GLU A 179 22.77 5.32 2.97
CA GLU A 179 22.18 6.51 2.36
C GLU A 179 21.17 7.18 3.28
N LEU A 180 21.34 8.49 3.46
CA LEU A 180 20.47 9.33 4.28
C LEU A 180 19.69 10.31 3.42
N SER A 181 18.45 10.57 3.81
CA SER A 181 17.64 11.66 3.27
C SER A 181 18.12 13.02 3.78
N ILE A 182 17.49 14.09 3.30
CA ILE A 182 17.75 15.44 3.83
C ILE A 182 17.34 15.60 5.30
N ASP A 183 16.48 14.72 5.82
CA ASP A 183 16.07 14.69 7.23
C ASP A 183 17.02 13.84 8.10
N GLY A 184 18.12 13.31 7.53
CA GLY A 184 19.07 12.45 8.26
C GLY A 184 18.52 11.06 8.62
N LEU A 185 17.43 10.64 7.98
CA LEU A 185 16.81 9.32 8.11
C LEU A 185 17.30 8.40 7.00
N GLY A 186 17.21 7.07 7.17
CA GLY A 186 17.56 6.16 6.08
C GLY A 186 16.74 6.47 4.83
N TRP A 187 17.40 6.73 3.70
CA TRP A 187 16.77 7.34 2.53
C TRP A 187 15.69 6.44 1.90
N VAL A 188 16.04 5.19 1.62
CA VAL A 188 15.11 4.19 1.06
C VAL A 188 13.96 3.93 2.03
N TRP A 189 14.27 3.80 3.33
CA TRP A 189 13.29 3.62 4.39
C TRP A 189 12.29 4.77 4.46
N GLN A 190 12.78 6.00 4.44
CA GLN A 190 11.94 7.17 4.49
C GLN A 190 11.03 7.27 3.25
N CYS A 191 11.60 7.10 2.05
CA CYS A 191 10.83 7.18 0.82
C CYS A 191 9.75 6.10 0.73
N ASN A 192 10.07 4.87 1.10
CA ASN A 192 9.17 3.73 0.94
C ASN A 192 8.12 3.64 2.05
N PHE A 193 8.50 3.97 3.29
CA PHE A 193 7.72 3.69 4.48
C PHE A 193 7.45 4.93 5.33
N PHE A 194 8.46 5.56 5.96
CA PHE A 194 8.20 6.59 6.98
C PHE A 194 7.51 7.85 6.42
N GLY A 195 7.87 8.29 5.21
CA GLY A 195 7.19 9.42 4.55
C GLY A 195 5.70 9.14 4.32
N HIS A 196 5.35 7.90 3.97
CA HIS A 196 3.95 7.47 3.86
C HIS A 196 3.26 7.36 5.22
N PHE A 197 3.96 6.87 6.24
CA PHE A 197 3.44 6.83 7.62
C PHE A 197 3.12 8.23 8.13
N ALA A 198 4.05 9.18 7.99
CA ALA A 198 3.86 10.58 8.33
C ALA A 198 2.68 11.18 7.55
N LEU A 199 2.62 10.93 6.24
CA LEU A 199 1.53 11.41 5.38
C LEU A 199 0.16 10.87 5.82
N PHE A 200 0.06 9.58 6.14
CA PHE A 200 -1.15 8.99 6.68
C PHE A 200 -1.57 9.67 7.98
N ARG A 201 -0.65 9.81 8.94
CA ARG A 201 -0.95 10.45 10.24
C ARG A 201 -1.42 11.89 10.08
N GLU A 202 -0.85 12.63 9.14
CA GLU A 202 -1.26 14.00 8.83
C GLU A 202 -2.65 14.10 8.19
N LEU A 203 -3.10 13.05 7.50
CA LEU A 203 -4.37 13.00 6.77
C LEU A 203 -5.42 12.11 7.43
N GLU A 204 -5.10 11.51 8.59
CA GLU A 204 -5.94 10.53 9.29
C GLU A 204 -7.34 11.07 9.58
N ASN A 205 -7.45 12.34 9.99
CA ASN A 205 -8.74 12.98 10.26
C ASN A 205 -9.59 13.14 8.99
N LEU A 206 -8.98 13.43 7.83
CA LEU A 206 -9.72 13.53 6.57
C LEU A 206 -10.17 12.15 6.06
N LEU A 207 -9.37 11.11 6.29
CA LEU A 207 -9.73 9.71 6.01
C LEU A 207 -10.88 9.26 6.91
N ALA A 208 -10.83 9.59 8.19
CA ALA A 208 -11.90 9.29 9.14
C ALA A 208 -13.22 9.97 8.77
N ALA A 209 -13.15 11.20 8.23
CA ALA A 209 -14.31 11.96 7.77
C ALA A 209 -15.03 11.36 6.55
N SER A 210 -14.43 10.39 5.84
CA SER A 210 -15.10 9.76 4.68
C SER A 210 -16.22 8.80 5.07
N SER A 211 -16.28 8.39 6.34
CA SER A 211 -17.34 7.52 6.85
C SER A 211 -18.52 8.37 7.30
N PRO A 212 -19.74 8.17 6.77
CA PRO A 212 -20.93 8.81 7.31
C PRO A 212 -21.08 8.39 8.78
N SER A 213 -20.93 9.34 9.71
CA SER A 213 -21.29 9.08 11.10
C SER A 213 -22.82 9.04 11.13
N SER A 214 -23.40 7.88 11.44
CA SER A 214 -24.85 7.66 11.51
C SER A 214 -25.58 8.60 12.51
N ASN A 215 -24.82 9.38 13.29
CA ASN A 215 -25.31 10.37 14.25
C ASN A 215 -25.02 11.85 13.90
N ALA A 216 -24.44 12.17 12.73
CA ALA A 216 -24.21 13.57 12.34
C ALA A 216 -25.46 14.20 11.70
N ILE A 217 -26.57 14.27 12.46
CA ILE A 217 -27.72 15.12 12.13
C ILE A 217 -27.38 16.57 12.50
N SER A 218 -27.50 17.44 11.49
CA SER A 218 -27.59 18.91 11.54
C SER A 218 -26.56 19.68 12.38
N VAL A 219 -25.50 20.16 11.72
CA VAL A 219 -24.93 21.48 12.07
C VAL A 219 -25.00 22.37 10.83
N SER A 220 -25.90 23.35 10.92
CA SER A 220 -26.09 24.45 9.98
C SER A 220 -24.92 25.42 10.09
N ALA A 221 -23.97 25.34 9.17
CA ALA A 221 -23.04 26.42 8.88
C ALA A 221 -22.76 26.44 7.38
N SER A 222 -23.12 27.54 6.73
CA SER A 222 -22.95 27.77 5.30
C SER A 222 -21.47 27.68 4.92
N PRO A 223 -21.06 26.75 4.04
CA PRO A 223 -19.68 26.60 3.65
C PRO A 223 -19.35 27.38 2.36
N PRO A 224 -18.08 27.73 2.10
CA PRO A 224 -17.67 28.47 0.90
C PRO A 224 -17.90 27.65 -0.38
N SER A 225 -17.92 28.34 -1.53
CA SER A 225 -18.47 27.91 -2.83
C SER A 225 -17.87 26.66 -3.51
N SER A 226 -17.01 25.89 -2.84
CA SER A 226 -16.47 24.59 -3.28
C SER A 226 -16.86 23.43 -2.34
N ALA A 227 -17.79 23.67 -1.42
CA ALA A 227 -18.11 22.75 -0.34
C ALA A 227 -18.83 21.47 -0.80
N VAL A 228 -18.33 20.37 -0.22
CA VAL A 228 -18.89 19.01 -0.26
C VAL A 228 -20.39 19.04 -0.01
N LYS A 229 -21.18 18.48 -0.95
CA LYS A 229 -22.60 18.23 -0.70
C LYS A 229 -22.69 16.97 0.16
N ALA A 230 -23.60 16.92 1.13
CA ALA A 230 -23.77 15.74 1.99
C ALA A 230 -23.95 14.42 1.18
N GLY A 231 -24.48 14.50 -0.05
CA GLY A 231 -24.58 13.35 -0.96
C GLY A 231 -23.27 12.88 -1.60
N ASP A 232 -22.15 13.60 -1.45
CA ASP A 232 -20.85 13.24 -2.05
C ASP A 232 -20.13 12.10 -1.29
N ILE A 233 -20.43 11.96 0.00
CA ILE A 233 -19.84 10.95 0.91
C ILE A 233 -20.73 9.71 1.12
N GLU A 234 -22.00 9.77 0.69
CA GLU A 234 -22.95 8.68 0.81
C GLU A 234 -22.46 7.45 0.03
N GLY A 235 -22.24 6.33 0.72
CA GLY A 235 -21.78 5.08 0.12
C GLY A 235 -20.25 4.88 -0.02
N LEU A 236 -19.41 5.84 0.37
CA LEU A 236 -17.93 5.66 0.35
C LEU A 236 -17.44 4.67 1.42
N GLY A 237 -18.09 4.65 2.58
CA GLY A 237 -17.66 3.85 3.73
C GLY A 237 -16.39 4.36 4.40
N ALA A 238 -15.74 3.48 5.14
CA ALA A 238 -14.54 3.81 5.91
C ALA A 238 -13.36 4.21 4.99
N GLY A 239 -12.60 5.24 5.39
CA GLY A 239 -11.43 5.70 4.64
C GLY A 239 -10.38 4.60 4.55
N ARG A 240 -9.68 4.52 3.41
CA ARG A 240 -8.76 3.41 3.12
C ARG A 240 -7.34 3.90 2.86
N VAL A 241 -6.37 3.24 3.48
CA VAL A 241 -4.94 3.38 3.15
C VAL A 241 -4.44 2.07 2.55
N VAL A 242 -4.01 2.13 1.29
CA VAL A 242 -3.48 0.98 0.55
C VAL A 242 -1.96 1.12 0.46
N TRP A 243 -1.25 0.19 1.08
CA TRP A 243 0.20 0.19 1.19
C TRP A 243 0.83 -0.73 0.15
N CYS A 244 1.62 -0.17 -0.77
CA CYS A 244 2.28 -0.94 -1.82
C CYS A 244 3.57 -1.59 -1.31
N SER A 245 3.48 -2.89 -1.02
CA SER A 245 4.59 -3.76 -0.66
C SER A 245 5.22 -4.45 -1.89
N SER A 246 6.02 -5.49 -1.67
CA SER A 246 6.69 -6.30 -2.70
C SER A 246 6.64 -7.81 -2.37
N ILE A 247 6.77 -8.65 -3.40
CA ILE A 247 7.07 -10.09 -3.21
C ILE A 247 8.39 -10.27 -2.44
N GLU A 248 9.33 -9.35 -2.66
CA GLU A 248 10.67 -9.31 -2.06
C GLU A 248 10.67 -8.82 -0.61
N ALA A 249 9.53 -8.33 -0.08
CA ALA A 249 9.41 -8.02 1.34
C ALA A 249 9.80 -9.26 2.16
N SER A 250 10.85 -9.15 2.98
CA SER A 250 11.48 -10.31 3.61
C SER A 250 11.90 -10.01 5.04
N PRO A 251 11.48 -10.82 6.02
CA PRO A 251 11.99 -10.71 7.39
C PRO A 251 13.46 -11.11 7.50
N ALA A 252 14.02 -11.84 6.53
CA ALA A 252 15.38 -12.37 6.61
C ALA A 252 16.47 -11.29 6.62
N PHE A 253 16.15 -10.09 6.13
CA PHE A 253 17.07 -8.96 6.06
C PHE A 253 16.75 -7.85 7.06
N TYR A 254 15.70 -8.04 7.85
CA TYR A 254 15.22 -7.06 8.80
C TYR A 254 15.95 -7.19 10.14
N ASP A 255 16.57 -6.12 10.59
CA ASP A 255 17.17 -6.00 11.92
C ASP A 255 16.38 -4.96 12.73
N PRO A 256 15.72 -5.36 13.84
CA PRO A 256 15.01 -4.44 14.73
C PRO A 256 15.89 -3.31 15.30
N ALA A 257 17.20 -3.52 15.43
CA ALA A 257 18.15 -2.51 15.91
C ALA A 257 18.39 -1.41 14.86
N ASP A 258 18.36 -1.76 13.57
CA ASP A 258 18.46 -0.84 12.44
C ASP A 258 17.09 -0.51 11.84
N TRP A 259 16.10 -0.19 12.68
CA TRP A 259 14.71 0.01 12.24
C TRP A 259 14.50 1.19 11.26
N GLN A 260 15.47 2.11 11.15
CA GLN A 260 15.49 3.17 10.13
C GLN A 260 16.28 2.80 8.87
N LEU A 261 16.81 1.58 8.80
CA LEU A 261 17.55 0.99 7.69
C LEU A 261 18.74 1.84 7.23
N LYS A 262 19.50 2.36 8.19
CA LYS A 262 20.70 3.17 7.94
C LYS A 262 21.91 2.29 7.65
N ASN A 263 21.96 1.08 8.17
CA ASN A 263 23.14 0.21 8.11
C ASN A 263 22.94 -1.04 7.26
N THR A 264 21.72 -1.44 6.94
CA THR A 264 21.45 -2.63 6.12
C THR A 264 21.90 -2.48 4.66
N THR A 265 22.29 -3.60 4.04
CA THR A 265 22.53 -3.72 2.59
C THR A 265 21.28 -4.15 1.81
N HIS A 266 20.14 -4.28 2.48
CA HIS A 266 18.86 -4.74 1.93
C HIS A 266 17.72 -3.79 2.33
N SER A 267 17.96 -2.49 2.15
CA SER A 267 17.03 -1.45 2.62
C SER A 267 15.69 -1.49 1.88
N TYR A 268 15.66 -1.92 0.62
CA TYR A 268 14.42 -2.12 -0.12
C TYR A 268 13.54 -3.23 0.49
N GLU A 269 14.07 -4.45 0.62
CA GLU A 269 13.34 -5.62 1.13
C GLU A 269 12.87 -5.40 2.56
N SER A 270 13.73 -4.80 3.40
CA SER A 270 13.42 -4.50 4.80
C SER A 270 12.38 -3.39 4.92
N SER A 271 12.42 -2.34 4.09
CA SER A 271 11.38 -1.30 4.11
C SER A 271 10.02 -1.83 3.65
N LYS A 272 10.00 -2.72 2.65
CA LYS A 272 8.77 -3.41 2.21
C LYS A 272 8.26 -4.39 3.26
N TYR A 273 9.15 -5.04 4.01
CA TYR A 273 8.76 -5.85 5.16
C TYR A 273 8.12 -5.02 6.28
N GLN A 274 8.69 -3.86 6.61
CA GLN A 274 8.11 -2.93 7.58
C GLN A 274 6.72 -2.44 7.17
N ILE A 275 6.51 -2.17 5.88
CA ILE A 275 5.16 -1.89 5.34
C ILE A 275 4.19 -3.03 5.68
N ASP A 276 4.57 -4.29 5.44
CA ASP A 276 3.70 -5.45 5.69
C ASP A 276 3.26 -5.53 7.17
N ILE A 277 4.21 -5.42 8.10
CA ILE A 277 3.93 -5.57 9.54
C ILE A 277 3.23 -4.35 10.13
N VAL A 278 3.60 -3.13 9.72
CA VAL A 278 3.01 -1.89 10.27
C VAL A 278 1.61 -1.65 9.74
N ALA A 279 1.38 -1.80 8.42
CA ALA A 279 0.05 -1.58 7.84
C ALA A 279 -0.99 -2.52 8.46
N THR A 280 -0.63 -3.80 8.66
CA THR A 280 -1.53 -4.78 9.27
C THR A 280 -1.70 -4.58 10.77
N THR A 281 -0.67 -4.06 11.46
CA THR A 281 -0.80 -3.63 12.86
C THR A 281 -1.75 -2.44 12.99
N LEU A 282 -1.63 -1.43 12.12
CA LEU A 282 -2.53 -0.28 12.08
C LEU A 282 -3.98 -0.70 11.82
N ASP A 283 -4.23 -1.63 10.89
CA ASP A 283 -5.59 -2.16 10.67
C ASP A 283 -6.12 -2.83 11.95
N ARG A 284 -5.34 -3.70 12.59
CA ARG A 284 -5.75 -4.37 13.83
C ARG A 284 -6.04 -3.39 14.98
N LEU A 285 -5.24 -2.34 15.12
CA LEU A 285 -5.48 -1.30 16.11
C LEU A 285 -6.76 -0.50 15.81
N SER A 286 -7.09 -0.32 14.53
CA SER A 286 -8.36 0.31 14.13
C SER A 286 -9.57 -0.62 14.29
N THR A 287 -9.36 -1.95 14.20
CA THR A 287 -10.41 -2.97 14.28
C THR A 287 -10.71 -3.48 15.68
N HIS A 288 -9.73 -3.48 16.58
CA HIS A 288 -9.81 -4.00 17.95
C HIS A 288 -9.25 -3.00 18.98
N PRO A 289 -9.99 -1.92 19.31
CA PRO A 289 -9.52 -0.88 20.23
C PRO A 289 -9.28 -1.36 21.67
N THR A 290 -9.90 -2.46 22.08
CA THR A 290 -9.84 -3.01 23.44
C THR A 290 -8.51 -3.69 23.79
N ILE A 291 -7.67 -4.04 22.81
CA ILE A 291 -6.31 -4.58 23.05
C ILE A 291 -5.33 -3.48 23.51
N SER A 292 -5.70 -2.20 23.36
CA SER A 292 -4.87 -1.04 23.72
C SER A 292 -4.92 -0.67 25.22
N ALA A 293 -5.86 -1.21 25.99
CA ALA A 293 -6.20 -0.70 27.32
C ALA A 293 -5.39 -1.33 28.48
N ASP A 294 -4.78 -2.50 28.27
CA ASP A 294 -4.20 -3.29 29.37
C ASP A 294 -2.68 -3.09 29.59
N SER A 295 -2.03 -2.15 28.88
CA SER A 295 -0.57 -2.02 28.91
C SER A 295 0.01 -0.60 29.08
N GLU A 296 -0.79 0.43 29.34
CA GLU A 296 -0.24 1.76 29.64
C GLU A 296 -0.28 2.15 31.14
N PRO A 297 0.83 2.62 31.72
CA PRO A 297 0.80 3.39 32.95
C PRO A 297 0.22 4.78 32.67
N LYS A 298 -0.71 5.21 33.53
CA LYS A 298 -1.40 6.51 33.49
C LYS A 298 -0.40 7.67 33.48
N SER A 299 -0.06 8.19 32.30
CA SER A 299 0.63 9.48 32.15
C SER A 299 -0.40 10.54 31.76
N SER A 300 -0.50 11.57 32.60
CA SER A 300 -1.41 12.70 32.47
C SER A 300 -0.96 13.65 31.36
N ASN A 301 -1.38 13.39 30.13
CA ASN A 301 -1.48 14.40 29.07
C ASN A 301 -2.62 14.00 28.11
N PRO A 302 -3.75 14.73 28.07
CA PRO A 302 -4.93 14.29 27.32
C PRO A 302 -4.84 14.75 25.87
N THR A 303 -4.21 13.96 25.00
CA THR A 303 -4.49 13.99 23.54
C THR A 303 -5.25 12.76 23.06
N ASN A 304 -5.57 11.83 23.96
CA ASN A 304 -6.45 10.69 23.69
C ASN A 304 -7.90 11.05 24.06
N ALA A 305 -8.46 12.07 23.39
CA ALA A 305 -9.89 12.29 23.42
C ALA A 305 -10.58 11.13 22.67
N SER A 306 -11.20 10.23 23.44
CA SER A 306 -12.33 9.38 23.08
C SER A 306 -12.51 9.09 21.59
N ARG A 307 -11.90 7.99 21.10
CA ARG A 307 -12.09 7.44 19.74
C ARG A 307 -13.49 6.86 19.46
N ASN A 308 -14.51 7.22 20.25
CA ASN A 308 -15.86 6.66 20.15
C ASN A 308 -16.81 7.42 19.20
N GLY A 309 -16.29 8.23 18.26
CA GLY A 309 -17.15 8.96 17.31
C GLY A 309 -16.52 9.44 16.00
N SER A 310 -15.21 9.23 15.78
CA SER A 310 -14.55 9.57 14.50
C SER A 310 -14.49 8.33 13.60
N GLY A 311 -14.80 8.48 12.31
CA GLY A 311 -14.89 7.35 11.39
C GLY A 311 -13.61 6.51 11.33
N ARG A 312 -13.77 5.20 11.18
CA ARG A 312 -12.65 4.25 11.21
C ARG A 312 -11.83 4.34 9.92
N VAL A 313 -10.50 4.25 10.02
CA VAL A 313 -9.60 4.11 8.86
C VAL A 313 -9.15 2.66 8.73
N ARG A 314 -9.20 2.11 7.52
CA ARG A 314 -8.78 0.73 7.21
C ARG A 314 -7.45 0.73 6.47
N HIS A 315 -6.59 -0.23 6.79
CA HIS A 315 -5.25 -0.36 6.21
C HIS A 315 -5.11 -1.70 5.52
N PHE A 316 -4.63 -1.69 4.27
CA PHE A 316 -4.47 -2.90 3.47
C PHE A 316 -3.11 -2.94 2.80
N VAL A 317 -2.57 -4.15 2.65
CA VAL A 317 -1.30 -4.37 1.95
C VAL A 317 -1.57 -4.89 0.56
N SER A 318 -1.17 -4.12 -0.44
CA SER A 318 -1.19 -4.53 -1.86
C SER A 318 0.21 -4.92 -2.32
N GLN A 319 0.30 -5.87 -3.25
CA GLN A 319 1.53 -6.29 -3.89
C GLN A 319 1.29 -6.38 -5.41
N PRO A 320 2.10 -5.73 -6.26
CA PRO A 320 1.77 -5.57 -7.68
C PRO A 320 2.17 -6.72 -8.61
N GLY A 321 2.67 -7.84 -8.09
CA GLY A 321 3.45 -8.81 -8.85
C GLY A 321 4.78 -8.23 -9.35
N VAL A 322 5.32 -8.84 -10.40
CA VAL A 322 6.48 -8.41 -11.17
C VAL A 322 5.97 -7.55 -12.32
N VAL A 323 6.31 -6.26 -12.25
CA VAL A 323 5.88 -5.25 -13.22
C VAL A 323 7.10 -4.62 -13.85
N ASN A 324 7.08 -4.47 -15.17
CA ASN A 324 8.10 -3.72 -15.87
C ASN A 324 7.93 -2.22 -15.59
N THR A 325 8.85 -1.67 -14.79
CA THR A 325 8.90 -0.25 -14.44
C THR A 325 10.32 0.26 -14.53
N ASN A 326 10.48 1.58 -14.46
CA ASN A 326 11.79 2.22 -14.56
C ASN A 326 12.70 1.98 -13.35
N VAL A 327 12.25 1.29 -12.29
CA VAL A 327 13.03 1.04 -11.07
C VAL A 327 14.32 0.26 -11.37
N ALA A 328 14.29 -0.66 -12.32
CA ALA A 328 15.46 -1.46 -12.71
C ALA A 328 16.22 -0.90 -13.92
N ASN A 329 15.71 0.15 -14.60
CA ASN A 329 16.30 0.63 -15.87
C ASN A 329 17.70 1.21 -15.69
N ALA A 330 18.05 1.69 -14.50
CA ALA A 330 19.38 2.19 -14.20
C ALA A 330 20.44 1.06 -14.13
N LEU A 331 20.01 -0.19 -13.91
CA LEU A 331 20.91 -1.33 -13.76
C LEU A 331 21.19 -2.07 -15.06
N ILE A 332 20.24 -2.08 -15.98
CA ILE A 332 20.29 -2.90 -17.19
C ILE A 332 20.09 -2.02 -18.43
N GLY A 333 21.02 -2.09 -19.37
CA GLY A 333 20.89 -1.42 -20.66
C GLY A 333 19.70 -1.94 -21.48
N PRO A 334 19.32 -1.25 -22.57
CA PRO A 334 18.09 -1.56 -23.33
C PRO A 334 18.03 -3.00 -23.85
N PHE A 335 19.18 -3.59 -24.19
CA PHE A 335 19.26 -4.99 -24.63
C PHE A 335 18.87 -5.98 -23.52
N PHE A 336 19.42 -5.81 -22.31
CA PHE A 336 19.10 -6.68 -21.17
C PHE A 336 17.69 -6.42 -20.64
N ASP A 337 17.16 -5.21 -20.79
CA ASP A 337 15.76 -4.91 -20.47
C ASP A 337 14.80 -5.73 -21.34
N MET A 338 15.06 -5.82 -22.65
CA MET A 338 14.30 -6.66 -23.57
C MET A 338 14.36 -8.14 -23.16
N ILE A 339 15.56 -8.66 -22.83
CA ILE A 339 15.72 -10.05 -22.37
C ILE A 339 14.92 -10.29 -21.09
N LYS A 340 15.02 -9.38 -20.10
CA LYS A 340 14.25 -9.45 -18.85
C LYS A 340 12.75 -9.54 -19.13
N ILE A 341 12.23 -8.71 -20.02
CA ILE A 341 10.80 -8.75 -20.40
C ILE A 341 10.43 -10.10 -21.02
N CYS A 342 11.24 -10.62 -21.94
CA CYS A 342 11.04 -11.96 -22.52
C CYS A 342 11.02 -13.05 -21.44
N LEU A 343 11.93 -12.99 -20.47
CA LEU A 343 11.97 -13.91 -19.34
C LEU A 343 10.73 -13.80 -18.46
N PHE A 344 10.19 -12.60 -18.24
CA PHE A 344 8.93 -12.43 -17.51
C PHE A 344 7.75 -13.08 -18.24
N TYR A 345 7.64 -12.91 -19.56
CA TYR A 345 6.61 -13.58 -20.35
C TYR A 345 6.77 -15.10 -20.34
N LEU A 346 8.01 -15.60 -20.42
CA LEU A 346 8.31 -17.02 -20.29
C LEU A 346 7.92 -17.56 -18.91
N ALA A 347 8.27 -16.85 -17.84
CA ALA A 347 7.91 -17.22 -16.47
C ALA A 347 6.38 -17.29 -16.30
N ARG A 348 5.65 -16.30 -16.82
CA ARG A 348 4.18 -16.33 -16.83
C ARG A 348 3.64 -17.53 -17.60
N TRP A 349 4.16 -17.79 -18.80
CA TRP A 349 3.73 -18.92 -19.63
C TRP A 349 3.97 -20.28 -18.95
N LEU A 350 5.09 -20.42 -18.23
CA LEU A 350 5.41 -21.56 -17.38
C LEU A 350 4.56 -21.65 -16.10
N GLY A 351 3.56 -20.77 -15.94
CA GLY A 351 2.55 -20.83 -14.89
C GLY A 351 2.81 -19.93 -13.69
N SER A 352 3.78 -19.01 -13.76
CA SER A 352 4.00 -18.06 -12.66
C SER A 352 2.83 -17.09 -12.53
N PRO A 353 2.16 -17.04 -11.37
CA PRO A 353 1.07 -16.10 -11.16
C PRO A 353 1.57 -14.67 -10.96
N ASN A 354 2.83 -14.51 -10.56
CA ASN A 354 3.40 -13.26 -10.08
C ASN A 354 3.83 -12.33 -11.20
N HIS A 355 3.54 -12.60 -12.48
CA HIS A 355 4.04 -11.78 -13.60
C HIS A 355 2.93 -11.04 -14.36
N PRO A 356 2.25 -10.05 -13.75
CA PRO A 356 1.36 -9.13 -14.47
C PRO A 356 2.06 -8.37 -15.59
N ILE A 357 3.36 -8.08 -15.43
CA ILE A 357 4.28 -7.43 -16.38
C ILE A 357 3.94 -5.98 -16.68
N SER A 358 2.68 -5.64 -16.96
CA SER A 358 2.29 -4.25 -17.25
C SER A 358 1.85 -3.51 -15.98
N PRO A 359 2.11 -2.20 -15.88
CA PRO A 359 1.64 -1.39 -14.77
C PRO A 359 0.12 -1.43 -14.55
N TYR A 360 -0.66 -1.50 -15.64
CA TYR A 360 -2.12 -1.58 -15.55
C TYR A 360 -2.58 -2.88 -14.89
N LYS A 361 -1.94 -4.01 -15.21
CA LYS A 361 -2.27 -5.30 -14.57
C LYS A 361 -1.79 -5.36 -13.13
N GLY A 362 -0.59 -4.84 -12.87
CA GLY A 362 -0.03 -4.78 -11.51
C GLY A 362 -0.84 -3.89 -10.55
N ALA A 363 -1.67 -2.99 -11.07
CA ALA A 363 -2.53 -2.12 -10.28
C ALA A 363 -3.79 -2.82 -9.71
N LEU A 364 -4.12 -4.03 -10.19
CA LEU A 364 -5.35 -4.74 -9.85
C LEU A 364 -5.60 -4.86 -8.34
N ALA A 365 -4.64 -5.38 -7.57
CA ALA A 365 -4.83 -5.56 -6.14
C ALA A 365 -5.04 -4.23 -5.41
N ALA A 366 -4.36 -3.17 -5.83
CA ALA A 366 -4.52 -1.85 -5.23
C ALA A 366 -5.92 -1.27 -5.51
N THR A 367 -6.41 -1.37 -6.75
CA THR A 367 -7.75 -0.89 -7.11
C THR A 367 -8.85 -1.77 -6.52
N HIS A 368 -8.64 -3.08 -6.44
CA HIS A 368 -9.56 -3.98 -5.73
C HIS A 368 -9.69 -3.58 -4.26
N LEU A 369 -8.57 -3.40 -3.55
CA LEU A 369 -8.58 -2.95 -2.15
C LEU A 369 -9.19 -1.56 -1.95
N ALA A 370 -9.11 -0.68 -2.94
CA ALA A 370 -9.79 0.60 -2.91
C ALA A 370 -11.31 0.47 -3.08
N LEU A 371 -11.80 -0.48 -3.88
CA LEU A 371 -13.19 -0.44 -4.33
C LEU A 371 -14.09 -1.56 -3.76
N VAL A 372 -13.53 -2.72 -3.42
CA VAL A 372 -14.32 -3.86 -2.91
C VAL A 372 -15.05 -3.49 -1.62
N PRO A 373 -16.30 -3.95 -1.37
CA PRO A 373 -16.99 -3.70 -0.11
C PRO A 373 -16.17 -4.17 1.10
N LEU A 374 -16.08 -3.34 2.15
CA LEU A 374 -15.29 -3.65 3.35
C LEU A 374 -15.74 -4.93 4.07
N ALA A 375 -17.00 -5.33 3.90
CA ALA A 375 -17.55 -6.58 4.44
C ALA A 375 -16.80 -7.81 3.90
N CYS A 376 -16.36 -7.79 2.64
CA CYS A 376 -15.58 -8.85 2.01
C CYS A 376 -14.17 -8.96 2.64
N LEU A 377 -13.55 -7.82 2.94
CA LEU A 377 -12.19 -7.76 3.48
C LEU A 377 -12.12 -8.04 4.98
N ALA A 378 -13.14 -7.66 5.75
CA ALA A 378 -13.15 -7.82 7.21
C ALA A 378 -13.03 -9.30 7.63
N LEU A 379 -13.61 -10.20 6.84
CA LEU A 379 -13.60 -11.63 7.11
C LEU A 379 -12.19 -12.23 6.93
N LEU A 380 -11.44 -11.84 5.89
CA LEU A 380 -10.07 -12.30 5.65
C LEU A 380 -9.07 -11.82 6.69
N THR A 381 -9.30 -10.66 7.29
CA THR A 381 -8.47 -10.17 8.41
C THR A 381 -8.74 -10.90 9.73
N SER A 382 -9.78 -11.75 9.78
CA SER A 382 -10.23 -12.48 10.98
C SER A 382 -10.28 -14.01 10.83
N ALA A 383 -10.26 -14.54 9.61
CA ALA A 383 -10.48 -15.96 9.31
C ALA A 383 -9.18 -16.66 8.88
N PRO A 384 -9.04 -17.98 9.13
CA PRO A 384 -7.88 -18.78 8.72
C PRO A 384 -7.72 -18.79 7.19
N PRO A 385 -6.46 -18.85 6.68
CA PRO A 385 -6.21 -18.88 5.25
C PRO A 385 -6.80 -20.15 4.64
N PRO A 386 -7.24 -20.11 3.37
CA PRO A 386 -7.62 -21.33 2.67
C PRO A 386 -6.42 -22.29 2.58
N PRO A 387 -6.67 -23.62 2.58
CA PRO A 387 -5.60 -24.59 2.46
C PRO A 387 -4.80 -24.35 1.16
N PRO A 388 -3.48 -24.57 1.17
CA PRO A 388 -2.66 -24.40 -0.02
C PRO A 388 -3.21 -25.26 -1.15
N SER A 389 -3.34 -24.66 -2.35
CA SER A 389 -3.70 -25.38 -3.56
C SER A 389 -2.73 -26.56 -3.74
N SER A 390 -3.30 -27.75 -3.88
CA SER A 390 -2.57 -29.01 -3.98
C SER A 390 -1.83 -29.10 -5.31
N SER A 391 -0.61 -28.57 -5.36
CA SER A 391 0.41 -28.94 -6.34
C SER A 391 1.81 -28.62 -5.83
N GLN A 392 2.17 -29.14 -4.66
CA GLN A 392 3.58 -29.32 -4.30
C GLN A 392 3.86 -30.79 -4.03
N SER A 393 4.57 -31.38 -4.98
CA SER A 393 5.12 -32.71 -4.95
C SER A 393 6.05 -32.89 -3.74
N LYS A 394 5.91 -34.04 -3.10
CA LYS A 394 6.73 -34.54 -2.00
C LYS A 394 8.23 -34.48 -2.36
N ALA A 395 9.00 -33.69 -1.63
CA ALA A 395 10.44 -33.92 -1.47
C ALA A 395 10.69 -34.45 -0.05
N LYS A 396 11.02 -35.74 0.03
CA LYS A 396 11.46 -36.43 1.26
C LYS A 396 12.86 -35.92 1.62
N SER A 397 13.03 -35.30 2.78
CA SER A 397 14.36 -35.20 3.43
C SER A 397 14.49 -36.31 4.47
N LYS A 398 15.38 -37.27 4.20
CA LYS A 398 15.93 -38.17 5.22
C LYS A 398 16.99 -37.41 6.00
N ALA A 399 16.86 -37.36 7.32
CA ALA A 399 17.98 -37.18 8.24
C ALA A 399 17.76 -38.10 9.43
N SER A 400 18.75 -38.94 9.69
CA SER A 400 18.81 -40.02 10.67
C SER A 400 18.97 -39.51 12.11
N ALA A 401 18.42 -40.29 13.04
CA ALA A 401 18.34 -40.03 14.47
C ALA A 401 19.50 -40.64 15.29
N SER A 402 19.69 -40.11 16.50
CA SER A 402 20.03 -40.73 17.81
C SER A 402 20.97 -39.79 18.60
N SER A 403 20.87 -39.56 19.92
CA SER A 403 20.09 -40.16 21.01
C SER A 403 19.89 -39.18 22.19
N GLU A 404 18.73 -39.29 22.83
CA GLU A 404 18.37 -39.20 24.26
C GLU A 404 19.10 -38.28 25.27
N GLY A 405 18.29 -37.50 26.01
CA GLY A 405 18.61 -36.91 27.32
C GLY A 405 17.37 -36.26 27.96
N LYS A 406 16.91 -36.80 29.10
CA LYS A 406 15.66 -36.52 29.83
C LYS A 406 15.60 -35.17 30.55
N GLY A 407 14.38 -34.63 30.68
CA GLY A 407 13.86 -34.09 31.95
C GLY A 407 13.59 -32.59 32.04
N GLY A 408 12.36 -32.20 32.43
CA GLY A 408 12.07 -30.87 32.97
C GLY A 408 10.70 -30.28 32.59
N ASN A 409 9.64 -30.74 33.25
CA ASN A 409 8.28 -30.20 33.16
C ASN A 409 8.22 -28.78 33.77
N SER A 410 7.80 -27.77 33.00
CA SER A 410 7.16 -26.57 33.56
C SER A 410 5.94 -26.21 32.72
N SER A 411 4.78 -26.40 33.34
CA SER A 411 3.45 -26.21 32.77
C SER A 411 3.05 -24.73 32.86
N SER A 412 3.21 -23.97 31.78
CA SER A 412 2.42 -22.75 31.61
C SER A 412 1.06 -23.13 31.02
N LYS A 413 0.01 -22.91 31.83
CA LYS A 413 -1.40 -23.09 31.43
C LYS A 413 -1.67 -22.19 30.21
N SER A 414 -1.85 -22.79 29.03
CA SER A 414 -2.33 -22.05 27.87
C SER A 414 -3.81 -21.70 28.07
N SER A 415 -4.09 -20.40 28.08
CA SER A 415 -5.44 -19.89 27.87
C SER A 415 -5.98 -20.49 26.58
N LYS A 416 -7.23 -20.98 26.59
CA LYS A 416 -8.00 -21.37 25.41
C LYS A 416 -7.96 -20.23 24.37
N GLY A 417 -7.02 -20.30 23.43
CA GLY A 417 -6.77 -19.26 22.44
C GLY A 417 -7.13 -19.78 21.06
N TYR A 418 -8.07 -19.11 20.40
CA TYR A 418 -8.28 -19.27 18.97
C TYR A 418 -6.93 -19.17 18.21
N PRO A 419 -6.71 -19.97 17.15
CA PRO A 419 -5.49 -19.86 16.36
C PRO A 419 -5.35 -18.42 15.81
N ARG A 420 -4.25 -17.73 16.16
CA ARG A 420 -3.93 -16.41 15.61
C ARG A 420 -3.55 -16.58 14.15
N VAL A 421 -4.40 -16.09 13.26
CA VAL A 421 -4.16 -16.14 11.82
C VAL A 421 -3.25 -14.97 11.41
N PRO A 422 -2.19 -15.18 10.63
CA PRO A 422 -1.41 -14.08 10.08
C PRO A 422 -2.28 -13.26 9.11
N PRO A 423 -2.17 -11.92 9.12
CA PRO A 423 -2.83 -11.11 8.12
C PRO A 423 -2.28 -11.40 6.73
N VAL A 424 -3.03 -10.99 5.71
CA VAL A 424 -2.73 -11.28 4.31
C VAL A 424 -2.31 -10.03 3.55
N ARG A 425 -1.62 -10.27 2.44
CA ARG A 425 -1.29 -9.32 1.38
C ARG A 425 -2.07 -9.71 0.14
N PHE A 426 -2.61 -8.72 -0.55
CA PHE A 426 -3.36 -8.90 -1.78
C PHE A 426 -2.42 -8.68 -2.96
N GLY A 427 -2.20 -9.74 -3.74
CA GLY A 427 -1.30 -9.74 -4.89
C GLY A 427 -2.04 -9.54 -6.20
N SER A 428 -1.49 -8.75 -7.11
CA SER A 428 -1.95 -8.72 -8.51
C SER A 428 -1.33 -9.94 -9.21
N GLU A 429 -2.17 -10.89 -9.60
CA GLU A 429 -1.75 -12.11 -10.26
C GLU A 429 -2.30 -12.19 -11.68
N THR A 430 -1.62 -12.98 -12.52
CA THR A 430 -2.13 -13.36 -13.83
C THR A 430 -2.02 -14.86 -14.04
N ASP A 431 -2.94 -15.46 -14.78
CA ASP A 431 -2.72 -16.79 -15.32
C ASP A 431 -1.66 -16.80 -16.46
N ARG A 432 -1.45 -17.97 -17.07
CA ARG A 432 -0.49 -18.11 -18.17
C ARG A 432 -0.82 -17.30 -19.42
N TRP A 433 -2.11 -16.98 -19.61
CA TRP A 433 -2.63 -16.22 -20.75
C TRP A 433 -2.66 -14.71 -20.45
N GLY A 434 -2.46 -14.34 -19.19
CA GLY A 434 -2.50 -12.96 -18.73
C GLY A 434 -3.85 -12.56 -18.16
N GLU A 435 -4.79 -13.47 -17.96
CA GLU A 435 -6.05 -13.17 -17.28
C GLU A 435 -5.78 -12.82 -15.81
N GLU A 436 -6.37 -11.71 -15.38
CA GLU A 436 -6.06 -11.05 -14.12
C GLU A 436 -6.88 -11.64 -12.97
N ARG A 437 -6.27 -11.80 -11.80
CA ARG A 437 -6.99 -12.10 -10.56
C ARG A 437 -6.26 -11.52 -9.35
N VAL A 438 -6.97 -11.34 -8.25
CA VAL A 438 -6.33 -11.03 -6.98
C VAL A 438 -5.90 -12.33 -6.30
N GLY A 439 -4.65 -12.38 -5.84
CA GLY A 439 -4.11 -13.46 -5.03
C GLY A 439 -3.99 -13.06 -3.57
N LEU A 440 -3.86 -14.06 -2.69
CA LEU A 440 -3.57 -13.84 -1.27
C LEU A 440 -2.24 -14.51 -0.91
N SER A 441 -1.39 -13.78 -0.17
CA SER A 441 -0.23 -14.36 0.50
C SER A 441 -0.18 -13.92 1.96
N PRO A 442 0.18 -14.80 2.90
CA PRO A 442 0.33 -14.39 4.29
C PRO A 442 1.48 -13.39 4.43
N VAL A 443 1.36 -12.45 5.38
CA VAL A 443 2.49 -11.61 5.78
C VAL A 443 3.55 -12.51 6.43
N LYS A 444 4.77 -12.49 5.86
CA LYS A 444 5.87 -13.37 6.27
C LYS A 444 6.24 -13.11 7.73
N ALA A 445 6.43 -14.16 8.52
CA ALA A 445 6.83 -14.10 9.94
C ALA A 445 6.00 -13.11 10.80
N TRP A 446 4.74 -12.84 10.45
CA TRP A 446 3.95 -11.83 11.15
C TRP A 446 3.68 -12.22 12.61
N LEU A 447 3.32 -13.48 12.88
CA LEU A 447 3.05 -13.97 14.24
C LEU A 447 4.27 -13.86 15.16
N ALA A 448 5.47 -14.05 14.60
CA ALA A 448 6.72 -13.92 15.35
C ALA A 448 7.11 -12.45 15.61
N ASN A 449 6.58 -11.52 14.81
CA ASN A 449 6.94 -10.11 14.83
C ASN A 449 5.72 -9.20 15.12
N GLU A 450 4.69 -9.72 15.78
CA GLU A 450 3.49 -8.94 16.10
C GLU A 450 3.81 -7.77 17.05
N GLU A 451 4.63 -8.02 18.08
CA GLU A 451 5.09 -6.98 19.00
C GLU A 451 5.98 -5.95 18.32
N GLU A 452 6.80 -6.40 17.38
CA GLU A 452 7.66 -5.54 16.59
C GLU A 452 6.86 -4.56 15.73
N GLY A 453 5.74 -4.99 15.14
CA GLY A 453 4.80 -4.11 14.45
C GLY A 453 4.26 -2.98 15.35
N ARG A 454 3.90 -3.31 16.60
CA ARG A 454 3.46 -2.30 17.60
C ARG A 454 4.59 -1.35 17.98
N ARG A 455 5.79 -1.89 18.23
CA ARG A 455 6.99 -1.11 18.56
C ARG A 455 7.30 -0.11 17.45
N LEU A 456 7.25 -0.53 16.18
CA LEU A 456 7.49 0.33 15.03
C LEU A 456 6.46 1.45 14.89
N VAL A 457 5.17 1.17 15.11
CA VAL A 457 4.13 2.22 15.11
C VAL A 457 4.45 3.29 16.16
N LEU A 458 4.75 2.87 17.40
CA LEU A 458 5.10 3.80 18.49
C LEU A 458 6.38 4.60 18.19
N ALA A 459 7.40 3.93 17.66
CA ALA A 459 8.66 4.57 17.27
C ALA A 459 8.45 5.60 16.15
N CYS A 460 7.62 5.29 15.15
CA CYS A 460 7.30 6.21 14.07
C CYS A 460 6.45 7.39 14.55
N ASP A 461 5.48 7.17 15.45
CA ASP A 461 4.69 8.24 16.05
C ASP A 461 5.57 9.18 16.90
N ALA A 462 6.53 8.63 17.64
CA ALA A 462 7.51 9.43 18.38
C ALA A 462 8.43 10.23 17.45
N LEU A 463 8.93 9.61 16.38
CA LEU A 463 9.76 10.28 15.39
C LEU A 463 9.00 11.40 14.66
N LEU A 464 7.75 11.14 14.28
CA LEU A 464 6.89 12.14 13.65
C LEU A 464 6.69 13.38 14.54
N ARG A 465 6.45 13.18 15.85
CA ARG A 465 6.36 14.30 16.80
C ARG A 465 7.65 15.10 16.84
N LYS A 466 8.80 14.41 16.89
CA LYS A 466 10.12 15.07 16.86
C LYS A 466 10.32 15.90 15.57
N CYS A 467 10.03 15.34 14.40
CA CYS A 467 10.15 16.08 13.13
C CYS A 467 9.26 17.33 13.10
N LYS A 468 8.05 17.25 13.67
CA LYS A 468 7.15 18.43 13.78
C LYS A 468 7.70 19.50 14.72
N GLU A 469 8.28 19.10 15.85
CA GLU A 469 8.90 20.02 16.80
C GLU A 469 10.11 20.73 16.17
N GLU A 470 10.91 20.01 15.38
CA GLU A 470 12.07 20.58 14.67
C GLU A 470 11.64 21.57 13.58
N GLU A 471 10.63 21.23 12.77
CA GLU A 471 10.06 22.16 11.77
C GLU A 471 9.43 23.40 12.42
N GLY A 472 8.72 23.23 13.54
CA GLY A 472 8.09 24.33 14.28
C GLY A 472 9.09 25.29 14.94
N ARG A 473 10.32 24.86 15.19
CA ARG A 473 11.39 25.72 15.75
C ARG A 473 12.00 26.65 14.69
N GLY A 474 11.80 26.37 13.40
CA GLY A 474 12.46 27.07 12.31
C GLY A 474 13.97 26.81 12.30
N TRP A 475 14.58 26.83 11.12
CA TRP A 475 16.03 26.75 11.01
C TRP A 475 16.66 28.04 11.56
N VAL A 476 17.08 28.03 12.82
CA VAL A 476 18.02 29.03 13.35
C VAL A 476 19.38 28.65 12.77
N GLY A 477 19.68 29.17 11.58
CA GLY A 477 20.98 28.97 10.95
C GLY A 477 22.09 29.41 11.89
N GLU A 478 23.02 28.50 12.19
CA GLU A 478 24.35 28.90 12.61
C GLU A 478 24.92 29.78 11.49
N ASN A 479 25.10 31.06 11.80
CA ASN A 479 25.89 31.96 10.98
C ASN A 479 27.27 31.33 10.79
N ALA A 480 27.54 30.79 9.61
CA ALA A 480 28.87 30.47 9.13
C ALA A 480 29.62 31.79 8.86
N SER A 481 29.95 32.49 9.94
CA SER A 481 30.84 33.66 9.95
C SER A 481 31.62 33.68 11.26
N GLU A 482 32.15 32.55 11.71
CA GLU A 482 33.08 32.53 12.86
C GLU A 482 33.89 31.21 12.93
N ARG A 483 34.52 30.84 11.81
CA ARG A 483 35.76 30.04 11.79
C ARG A 483 36.59 30.48 10.58
N MET A 484 37.23 31.64 10.71
CA MET A 484 38.51 31.93 10.03
C MET A 484 39.64 31.45 10.92
#